data_AF-A0A7X4GI67-F1
#
_entry.id   AF-A0A7X4GI67-F1
#
_cell.length_a   1.000
_cell.length_b   1.000
_cell.length_c   1.000
_cell.angle_alpha   90.00
_cell.angle_beta   90.00
_cell.angle_gamma   90.00
#
_symmetry.space_group_name_H-M   'P 1'
#
loop_
_entity.id
_entity.type
_entity.pdbx_description
1 polymer ?
#
loop_
_entity_poly.entity_id
_entity_poly.type
_entity_poly.pdbx_seq_one_letter_code
_entity_poly.pdbx_strand_id
1 'polypeptide(L)' 'MIAVTEDKPKPTAAILTDPSADARYNSAIEAWGDRVRDAGLRLCRFYERTDMEKLVCPTR' A
#
# COMPACT_ATOMS: atom_id res chain seq x y z
N MET A 1 -20.46 -8.08 -0.47
CA MET A 1 -19.32 -8.01 -1.41
C MET A 1 -18.05 -7.94 -0.59
N ILE A 2 -17.04 -8.73 -0.91
CA ILE A 2 -15.70 -8.63 -0.30
C ILE A 2 -14.89 -7.72 -1.21
N ALA A 3 -14.37 -6.61 -0.68
CA ALA A 3 -13.46 -5.76 -1.42
C ALA A 3 -12.13 -6.51 -1.59
N VAL A 4 -11.69 -6.70 -2.84
CA VAL A 4 -10.43 -7.42 -3.16
C VAL A 4 -9.22 -6.48 -3.00
N THR A 5 -9.47 -5.17 -3.00
CA THR A 5 -8.45 -4.13 -2.85
C THR A 5 -8.92 -3.09 -1.84
N GLU A 6 -7.97 -2.44 -1.17
CA GLU A 6 -8.23 -1.32 -0.28
C GLU A 6 -8.05 0.00 -1.01
N ASP A 7 -9.04 0.89 -0.90
CA ASP A 7 -8.94 2.24 -1.44
C ASP A 7 -7.84 3.03 -0.74
N LYS A 8 -7.10 3.83 -1.52
CA LYS A 8 -6.14 4.79 -0.97
C LYS A 8 -6.87 5.76 -0.03
N PRO A 9 -6.38 5.98 1.22
CA PRO A 9 -6.91 7.00 2.10
C PRO A 9 -6.98 8.36 1.40
N LYS A 10 -8.12 9.03 1.51
CA LYS A 10 -8.32 10.37 0.95
C LYS A 10 -8.17 11.41 2.05
N PRO A 11 -7.39 12.48 1.82
CA PRO A 11 -7.32 13.57 2.77
C PRO A 11 -8.67 14.29 2.85
N THR A 12 -8.91 14.96 3.97
CA THR A 12 -10.02 15.91 4.13
C THR A 12 -9.45 17.31 4.31
N ALA A 13 -10.25 18.35 4.12
CA ALA A 13 -9.80 19.73 4.32
C ALA A 13 -9.28 20.00 5.75
N ALA A 14 -9.70 19.20 6.74
CA ALA A 14 -9.27 19.35 8.13
C ALA A 14 -7.76 19.18 8.33
N ILE A 15 -7.06 18.45 7.45
CA ILE A 15 -5.59 18.28 7.57
C ILE A 15 -4.83 19.62 7.47
N LEU A 16 -5.45 20.64 6.86
CA LEU A 16 -4.82 21.95 6.66
C LEU A 16 -4.77 22.77 7.95
N THR A 17 -5.62 22.45 8.93
CA THR A 17 -5.82 23.29 10.12
C THR A 17 -5.78 22.51 11.43
N ASP A 18 -5.97 21.18 11.42
CA ASP A 18 -5.89 20.29 12.58
C ASP A 18 -4.66 19.37 12.47
N PRO A 19 -3.61 19.58 13.28
CA PRO A 19 -2.43 18.71 13.32
C PRO A 19 -2.74 17.25 13.66
N SER A 20 -3.82 16.99 14.41
CA SER A 20 -4.24 15.62 14.73
C SER A 20 -4.87 14.94 13.51
N ALA A 21 -5.60 15.70 12.67
CA ALA A 21 -6.14 15.17 11.43
C ALA A 21 -5.03 14.85 10.42
N ASP A 22 -4.02 15.72 10.32
CA ASP A 22 -2.83 15.48 9.51
C ASP A 22 -2.06 14.22 9.98
N ALA A 23 -1.76 14.11 11.27
CA ALA A 23 -1.06 12.95 11.83
C ALA A 23 -1.80 11.62 11.58
N ARG A 24 -3.14 11.62 11.74
CA ARG A 24 -3.97 10.44 11.44
C ARG A 24 -3.94 10.08 9.95
N TYR A 25 -4.04 11.08 9.07
CA TYR A 25 -3.95 10.85 7.64
C TYR A 25 -2.59 10.30 7.22
N ASN A 26 -1.50 10.88 7.73
CA ASN A 26 -0.14 10.42 7.47
C ASN A 26 0.09 8.99 7.98
N SER A 27 -0.40 8.66 9.19
CA SER A 27 -0.35 7.28 9.67
C SER A 27 -1.15 6.32 8.78
N ALA A 28 -2.34 6.72 8.33
CA ALA A 28 -3.17 5.89 7.48
C ALA A 28 -2.55 5.67 6.10
N ILE A 29 -1.92 6.69 5.49
CA ILE A 29 -1.35 6.56 4.16
C ILE A 29 -0.09 5.69 4.15
N GLU A 30 0.76 5.79 5.17
CA GLU A 30 1.93 4.92 5.32
C GLU A 30 1.50 3.46 5.53
N ALA A 31 0.53 3.22 6.43
CA ALA A 31 0.02 1.87 6.67
C ALA A 31 -0.63 1.26 5.41
N TRP A 32 -1.33 2.07 4.60
CA TRP A 32 -1.84 1.64 3.30
C TRP A 32 -0.70 1.31 2.33
N GLY A 33 0.35 2.13 2.29
CA GLY A 33 1.56 1.90 1.48
C GLY A 33 2.25 0.58 1.82
N ASP A 34 2.41 0.26 3.10
CA ASP A 34 2.96 -1.02 3.57
C ASP A 34 2.15 -2.20 3.07
N ARG A 35 0.80 -2.12 3.15
CA ARG A 35 -0.07 -3.19 2.67
C ARG A 35 -0.01 -3.37 1.16
N VAL A 36 0.07 -2.28 0.39
CA VAL A 36 0.24 -2.32 -1.06
C VAL A 36 1.61 -2.91 -1.43
N ARG A 37 2.68 -2.51 -0.73
CA ARG A 37 4.03 -3.06 -0.91
C ARG A 37 4.04 -4.57 -0.65
N ASP A 38 3.45 -5.01 0.45
CA ASP A 38 3.34 -6.44 0.80
C ASP A 38 2.56 -7.23 -0.25
N ALA A 39 1.44 -6.68 -0.75
CA ALA A 39 0.68 -7.29 -1.84
C ALA A 39 1.52 -7.39 -3.13
N GLY A 40 2.25 -6.32 -3.47
CA GLY A 40 3.17 -6.29 -4.61
C GLY A 40 4.27 -7.34 -4.50
N LEU A 41 4.87 -7.52 -3.31
CA LEU A 41 5.88 -8.58 -3.08
C LEU A 41 5.30 -9.99 -3.25
N ARG A 42 4.05 -10.22 -2.80
CA ARG A 42 3.36 -11.52 -3.01
C ARG A 42 3.16 -11.81 -4.49
N LEU A 43 2.72 -10.81 -5.26
CA LEU A 43 2.54 -10.92 -6.71
C LEU A 43 3.88 -11.10 -7.43
N CYS A 44 4.91 -10.36 -7.05
CA CYS A 44 6.25 -10.50 -7.63
C CYS A 44 6.75 -11.94 -7.48
N ARG A 45 6.73 -12.46 -6.25
CA ARG A 45 7.14 -13.85 -5.96
C ARG A 45 6.27 -14.87 -6.68
N PHE A 46 4.99 -14.58 -6.90
CA PHE A 46 4.13 -15.45 -7.71
C PHE A 46 4.65 -15.53 -9.14
N TYR A 47 4.92 -14.39 -9.78
CA TYR A 47 5.39 -14.36 -11.17
C TYR A 47 6.81 -14.87 -11.37
N GLU A 48 7.71 -14.65 -10.39
CA GLU A 48 9.04 -15.26 -10.36
C GLU A 48 8.97 -16.80 -10.45
N ARG A 49 7.92 -17.41 -9.85
CA ARG A 49 7.69 -18.86 -9.91
C ARG A 49 6.96 -19.33 -11.17
N THR A 50 6.38 -18.43 -11.96
CA THR A 50 5.67 -18.78 -13.21
C THR A 50 6.53 -18.54 -14.44
N ASP A 51 7.85 -18.76 -14.32
CA ASP A 51 8.81 -18.69 -15.43
C ASP A 51 9.00 -17.29 -16.06
N MET A 52 8.66 -16.24 -15.32
CA MET A 52 9.10 -14.88 -15.67
C MET A 52 10.54 -14.66 -15.17
N GLU A 53 11.50 -15.36 -15.76
CA GLU A 53 12.91 -15.46 -15.34
C GLU A 53 13.64 -14.11 -15.19
N LYS A 54 13.09 -13.01 -15.73
CA LYS A 54 13.71 -11.67 -15.67
C LYS A 54 13.19 -10.80 -14.53
N LEU A 55 12.22 -11.29 -13.74
CA LEU A 55 11.72 -10.56 -12.58
C LEU A 55 12.66 -10.76 -11.39
N VAL A 56 13.31 -9.69 -10.95
CA VAL A 56 14.05 -9.67 -9.69
C VAL A 56 13.15 -9.08 -8.61
N CYS A 57 12.70 -9.91 -7.69
CA CYS A 57 11.86 -9.47 -6.58
C CYS A 57 12.71 -8.91 -5.43
N PRO A 58 12.40 -7.72 -4.91
CA PRO A 58 13.12 -7.15 -3.76
C PRO A 58 13.04 -8.07 -2.53
N THR A 59 14.14 -8.16 -1.78
CA THR A 59 14.09 -8.62 -0.38
C THR A 59 13.31 -7.60 0.45
N ARG A 60 12.65 -8.08 1.50
CA ARG A 60 11.63 -7.35 2.27
C ARG A 60 12.07 -5.92 2.61
#